data_AF-A0A2V8H3X6-F1
#
_entry.id   AF-A0A2V8H3X6-F1
#
_cell.length_a   1.000
_cell.length_b   1.000
_cell.length_c   1.000
_cell.angle_alpha   90.00
_cell.angle_beta   90.00
_cell.angle_gamma   90.00
#
_symmetry.space_group_name_H-M   'P 1'
#
loop_
_entity.id
_entity.type
_entity.pdbx_description
1 polymer ?
#
loop_
_entity_poly.entity_id
_entity_poly.type
_entity_poly.pdbx_seq_one_letter_code
_entity_poly.pdbx_strand_id
1 'polypeptide(L)'
;MDLAYQVGRLSQEIEQLRQQQAITSYTQPPAPSQVAPQQRTPTVLVFRDGHRMEMQNYAIVGQTLWVFDERAATKIPLSDLDLDATQKENRGSGFRFPLQEK
;
A
#
# COMPACT_ATOMS: atom_id res chain seq x y z
N MET A 1 33.13 46.52 28.45
CA MET A 1 32.08 45.51 28.14
C MET A 1 32.81 44.29 27.61
N ASP A 2 32.91 43.25 28.43
CA ASP A 2 33.93 42.21 28.34
C ASP A 2 33.52 41.10 27.36
N LEU A 3 34.34 40.83 26.35
CA LEU A 3 34.09 39.82 25.32
C LEU A 3 34.04 38.40 25.93
N ALA A 4 34.76 38.17 27.03
CA ALA A 4 34.76 36.89 27.73
C ALA A 4 33.38 36.53 28.30
N TYR A 5 32.59 37.54 28.70
CA TYR A 5 31.24 37.33 29.21
C TYR A 5 30.24 36.95 28.10
N GLN A 6 30.43 37.47 26.87
CA GLN A 6 29.61 37.10 25.72
C GLN A 6 29.89 35.67 25.26
N VAL A 7 31.15 35.24 25.26
CA VAL A 7 31.51 33.86 24.91
C VAL A 7 30.99 32.87 25.95
N GLY A 8 31.07 33.21 27.24
CA GLY A 8 30.51 32.38 28.31
C GLY A 8 29.01 32.13 28.14
N ARG A 9 28.24 33.17 27.81
CA ARG A 9 26.79 33.06 27.61
C ARG A 9 26.43 32.23 26.37
N LEU A 10 27.12 32.44 25.25
CA LEU A 10 26.87 31.68 24.02
C LEU A 10 27.13 30.17 24.19
N SER A 11 28.19 29.81 24.93
CA SER A 11 28.49 28.40 25.22
C SER A 11 27.37 27.72 25.99
N GLN A 12 26.82 28.40 26.99
CA GLN A 12 25.68 27.90 27.77
C GLN A 12 24.43 27.72 26.90
N GLU A 13 24.16 28.62 25.96
CA GLU A 13 23.04 28.50 25.04
C GLU A 13 23.19 27.32 24.07
N ILE A 14 24.41 27.06 23.57
CA ILE A 14 24.68 25.90 22.70
C ILE A 14 24.50 24.58 23.46
N GLU A 15 24.95 24.50 24.71
CA GLU A 15 24.78 23.31 25.56
C GLU A 15 23.31 23.03 25.86
N GLN A 16 22.53 24.08 26.14
CA GLN A 16 21.08 23.99 26.36
C GLN A 16 20.34 23.54 25.09
N LEU A 17 20.75 24.01 23.91
CA LEU A 17 20.14 23.61 22.64
C LEU A 17 20.41 22.14 22.30
N ARG A 18 21.64 21.65 22.55
CA ARG A 18 21.98 20.24 22.35
C ARG A 18 21.18 19.31 23.25
N GLN A 19 20.93 19.71 24.50
CA GLN A 19 20.10 18.91 25.42
C GLN A 19 18.64 18.84 24.94
N GLN A 20 18.06 19.93 24.44
CA GLN A 20 16.70 19.93 23.89
C GLN A 20 16.55 19.08 22.62
N GLN A 21 17.58 19.08 21.76
CA GLN A 21 17.62 18.22 20.57
C GLN A 21 17.71 16.73 20.94
N ALA A 22 18.47 16.39 21.99
CA ALA A 22 18.54 15.02 22.47
C ALA A 22 17.16 14.52 22.91
N ILE A 23 16.42 15.29 23.71
CA ILE A 23 15.08 14.90 24.20
C ILE A 23 14.07 14.75 23.04
N THR A 24 14.14 15.63 22.03
CA THR A 24 13.27 15.56 20.83
C THR A 24 13.54 14.32 19.98
N SER A 25 14.79 13.84 19.95
CA SER A 25 15.19 12.65 19.18
C SER A 25 14.61 11.34 19.75
N TYR A 26 14.31 11.30 21.05
CA TYR A 26 13.74 10.11 21.71
C TYR A 26 12.20 10.05 21.68
N THR A 27 11.54 11.14 21.26
CA THR A 27 10.08 11.22 21.10
C THR A 27 9.66 11.36 19.64
N GLN A 28 10.47 10.87 18.70
CA GLN A 28 9.99 10.71 17.34
C GLN A 28 8.80 9.75 17.41
N PRO A 29 7.57 10.17 17.06
CA PRO A 29 6.50 9.23 16.79
C PRO A 29 7.07 8.23 15.78
N PRO A 30 6.74 6.93 15.84
CA PRO A 30 7.09 6.04 14.74
C PRO A 30 6.64 6.77 13.48
N ALA A 31 7.60 7.07 12.60
CA ALA A 31 7.28 7.62 11.28
C ALA A 31 6.15 6.74 10.76
N PRO A 32 5.04 7.31 10.24
CA PRO A 32 4.00 6.49 9.66
C PRO A 32 4.73 5.57 8.73
N SER A 33 4.69 4.26 9.06
CA SER A 33 5.35 3.26 8.25
C SER A 33 4.87 3.58 6.87
N GLN A 34 5.77 4.04 6.00
CA GLN A 34 5.45 4.11 4.59
C GLN A 34 5.07 2.67 4.31
N VAL A 35 3.77 2.41 4.28
CA VAL A 35 3.24 1.16 3.80
C VAL A 35 3.79 1.14 2.39
N ALA A 36 4.95 0.51 2.22
CA ALA A 36 5.53 0.26 0.92
C ALA A 36 4.33 -0.22 0.12
N PRO A 37 3.91 0.48 -0.94
CA PRO A 37 2.64 0.22 -1.60
C PRO A 37 2.63 -1.27 -1.81
N GLN A 38 1.77 -1.96 -1.05
CA GLN A 38 1.83 -3.41 -0.95
C GLN A 38 1.79 -3.84 -2.40
N GLN A 39 2.88 -4.43 -2.89
CA GLN A 39 2.99 -4.80 -4.29
C GLN A 39 1.87 -5.81 -4.50
N ARG A 40 0.68 -5.31 -4.90
CA ARG A 40 -0.50 -6.14 -5.03
C ARG A 40 -0.13 -7.10 -6.11
N THR A 41 0.04 -8.35 -5.72
CA THR A 41 0.40 -9.39 -6.66
C THR A 41 -0.67 -9.36 -7.75
N PRO A 42 -0.29 -9.12 -9.01
CA PRO A 42 -1.27 -9.00 -10.07
C PRO A 42 -2.12 -10.27 -10.10
N THR A 43 -3.43 -10.08 -10.18
CA THR A 43 -4.39 -11.17 -10.27
C THR A 43 -4.58 -11.51 -11.74
N VAL A 44 -4.33 -12.77 -12.11
CA VAL A 44 -4.47 -13.28 -13.48
C VAL A 44 -5.86 -13.85 -13.69
N LEU A 45 -6.70 -13.18 -14.47
CA LEU A 45 -7.97 -13.73 -14.92
C LEU A 45 -7.73 -14.71 -16.06
N VAL A 46 -8.38 -15.87 -15.99
CA VAL A 46 -8.43 -16.84 -17.09
C VAL A 46 -9.85 -16.85 -17.63
N PHE A 47 -9.99 -16.51 -18.91
CA PHE A 47 -11.26 -16.53 -19.61
C PHE A 47 -11.55 -17.93 -20.14
N ARG A 48 -12.83 -18.28 -20.28
CA ARG A 48 -13.24 -19.57 -20.85
C ARG A 48 -12.81 -19.76 -22.30
N ASP A 49 -12.63 -18.65 -23.02
CA ASP A 49 -12.07 -18.61 -24.37
C ASP A 49 -10.56 -18.94 -24.41
N GLY A 50 -9.91 -19.08 -23.24
CA GLY A 50 -8.49 -19.43 -23.11
C GLY A 50 -7.55 -18.23 -23.00
N HIS A 51 -8.05 -17.01 -23.19
CA HIS A 51 -7.30 -15.79 -22.98
C HIS A 51 -7.04 -15.52 -21.48
N ARG A 52 -5.98 -14.76 -21.19
CA ARG A 52 -5.59 -14.40 -19.83
C ARG A 52 -5.38 -12.91 -19.71
N MET A 53 -5.72 -12.34 -18.57
CA MET A 53 -5.55 -10.91 -18.32
C MET A 53 -5.10 -10.64 -16.89
N GLU A 54 -4.02 -9.91 -16.73
CA GLU A 54 -3.56 -9.45 -15.41
C GLU A 54 -4.30 -8.17 -14.99
N MET A 55 -4.75 -8.14 -13.74
CA MET A 55 -5.41 -6.99 -13.13
C MET A 55 -4.89 -6.75 -11.71
N GLN A 56 -4.86 -5.49 -11.28
CA GLN A 56 -4.38 -5.11 -9.93
C GLN A 56 -5.45 -4.42 -9.09
N ASN A 57 -6.43 -3.75 -9.72
CA ASN A 57 -7.53 -3.07 -9.06
C ASN A 57 -8.84 -3.63 -9.59
N TYR A 58 -9.60 -4.32 -8.74
CA TYR A 58 -10.88 -4.88 -9.14
C TYR A 58 -11.89 -4.90 -7.98
N ALA A 59 -13.16 -5.02 -8.32
CA ALA A 59 -14.24 -5.31 -7.38
C ALA A 59 -15.19 -6.35 -7.98
N ILE A 60 -15.71 -7.24 -7.16
CA ILE A 60 -16.72 -8.22 -7.58
C ILE A 60 -18.06 -7.72 -7.04
N VAL A 61 -19.00 -7.44 -7.95
CA VAL A 61 -20.33 -6.92 -7.62
C VAL A 61 -21.37 -7.84 -8.26
N GLY A 62 -22.07 -8.62 -7.43
CA GLY A 62 -22.99 -9.66 -7.90
C GLY A 62 -22.26 -10.71 -8.74
N GLN A 63 -22.65 -10.85 -10.00
CA GLN A 63 -22.03 -11.77 -10.96
C GLN A 63 -21.09 -11.07 -11.95
N THR A 64 -20.65 -9.85 -11.65
CA THR A 64 -19.78 -9.07 -12.54
C THR A 64 -18.51 -8.66 -11.80
N LEU A 65 -17.38 -8.94 -12.43
CA LEU A 65 -16.08 -8.41 -12.05
C LEU A 65 -15.88 -7.06 -12.72
N TRP A 66 -15.54 -6.07 -11.92
CA TRP A 66 -15.19 -4.73 -12.35
C TRP A 66 -13.69 -4.56 -12.22
N VAL A 67 -13.00 -4.35 -13.33
CA VAL A 67 -11.57 -4.06 -13.37
C VAL A 67 -11.40 -2.56 -13.53
N PHE A 68 -10.66 -1.92 -12.63
CA PHE A 68 -10.45 -0.48 -12.63
C PHE A 68 -9.06 -0.17 -13.17
N ASP A 69 -9.02 0.49 -14.32
CA ASP A 69 -7.82 1.06 -14.92
C ASP A 69 -7.78 2.57 -14.70
N GLU A 70 -6.65 3.21 -15.02
CA GLU A 70 -6.46 4.67 -14.85
C GLU A 70 -7.48 5.53 -15.62
N ARG A 71 -8.14 4.95 -16.63
CA ARG A 71 -9.06 5.66 -17.53
C ARG A 71 -10.52 5.22 -17.41
N ALA A 72 -10.78 3.96 -17.06
CA ALA A 72 -12.13 3.41 -17.11
C ALA A 72 -12.27 2.16 -16.23
N ALA A 73 -13.52 1.80 -15.94
CA ALA A 73 -13.86 0.52 -15.33
C ALA A 73 -14.38 -0.45 -16.40
N THR A 74 -13.71 -1.58 -16.58
CA THR A 74 -14.11 -2.66 -17.48
C THR A 74 -14.98 -3.65 -16.73
N LYS A 75 -16.17 -3.95 -17.28
CA LYS A 75 -17.10 -4.93 -16.68
C LYS A 75 -16.93 -6.27 -17.36
N ILE A 76 -16.69 -7.30 -16.57
CA ILE A 76 -16.45 -8.67 -17.03
C ILE A 76 -17.44 -9.58 -16.30
N PRO A 77 -18.36 -10.25 -16.99
CA PRO A 77 -19.26 -11.20 -16.35
C PRO A 77 -18.48 -12.41 -15.85
N LEU A 78 -18.72 -12.85 -14.62
CA LEU A 78 -18.04 -14.03 -14.04
C LEU A 78 -18.33 -15.31 -14.84
N SER A 79 -19.44 -15.36 -15.58
CA SER A 79 -19.80 -16.47 -16.47
C SER A 79 -18.84 -16.64 -17.65
N ASP A 80 -18.13 -15.58 -18.04
CA ASP A 80 -17.15 -15.60 -19.13
C ASP A 80 -15.75 -16.06 -18.64
N LEU A 81 -15.54 -16.02 -17.33
CA LEU A 81 -14.31 -16.45 -16.68
C LEU A 81 -14.34 -17.95 -16.36
N ASP A 82 -13.18 -18.57 -16.46
CA ASP A 82 -12.92 -19.88 -15.90
C ASP A 82 -12.48 -19.71 -14.44
N LEU A 83 -13.44 -19.84 -13.53
CA LEU A 83 -13.21 -19.56 -12.10
C LEU A 83 -12.21 -20.54 -11.48
N ASP A 84 -12.18 -21.81 -11.94
CA ASP A 84 -11.26 -22.83 -11.43
C ASP A 84 -9.83 -22.54 -11.87
N ALA A 85 -9.61 -22.29 -13.17
CA ALA A 85 -8.32 -21.94 -13.71
C ALA A 85 -7.80 -20.61 -13.14
N THR A 86 -8.68 -19.61 -13.03
CA THR A 86 -8.36 -18.32 -12.39
C THR A 86 -7.96 -18.51 -10.93
N GLN A 87 -8.71 -19.30 -10.16
CA GLN A 87 -8.36 -19.59 -8.76
C GLN A 87 -7.04 -20.35 -8.63
N LYS A 88 -6.78 -21.30 -9.53
CA LYS A 88 -5.54 -22.06 -9.57
C LYS A 88 -4.33 -21.17 -9.87
N GLU A 89 -4.44 -20.27 -10.84
CA GLU A 89 -3.37 -19.36 -11.24
C GLU A 89 -3.08 -18.32 -10.13
N ASN A 90 -4.10 -17.90 -9.38
CA ASN A 90 -3.95 -16.92 -8.29
C ASN A 90 -3.85 -17.50 -6.88
N ARG A 91 -3.64 -18.81 -6.75
CA ARG A 91 -3.57 -19.47 -5.44
C ARG A 91 -2.47 -18.89 -4.54
N GLY A 92 -1.37 -18.40 -5.13
CA GLY A 92 -0.28 -17.72 -4.42
C GLY A 92 -0.60 -16.28 -4.01
N SER A 93 -1.55 -15.62 -4.67
CA SER A 93 -1.93 -14.22 -4.45
C SER A 93 -3.04 -14.05 -3.42
N GLY A 94 -3.58 -15.16 -2.89
CA GLY A 94 -4.71 -15.15 -1.93
C GLY A 94 -6.06 -14.77 -2.54
N PHE A 95 -6.16 -14.72 -3.87
CA PHE A 95 -7.37 -14.37 -4.58
C PHE A 95 -8.46 -15.44 -4.39
N ARG A 96 -9.62 -15.02 -3.89
CA ARG A 96 -10.79 -15.88 -3.74
C ARG A 96 -12.03 -15.19 -4.28
N PHE A 97 -12.71 -15.84 -5.23
CA PHE A 97 -14.05 -15.42 -5.62
C PHE A 97 -15.01 -15.62 -4.43
N PRO A 98 -15.82 -14.62 -4.07
CA PRO A 98 -16.88 -14.79 -3.09
C PRO A 98 -17.94 -15.67 -3.72
N LEU A 99 -17.81 -16.98 -3.52
CA LEU A 99 -18.90 -17.93 -3.76
C LEU A 99 -20.05 -17.47 -2.87
N GLN A 100 -21.10 -16.93 -3.47
CA GLN A 100 -22.34 -16.67 -2.76
C GLN A 100 -22.88 -18.07 -2.39
N GLU A 101 -22.68 -18.50 -1.14
CA GLU A 101 -23.45 -19.62 -0.62
C GLU A 101 -24.92 -19.21 -0.71
N LYS A 102 -25.69 -20.05 -1.42
CA LYS A 102 -27.09 -19.81 -1.80
C LYS A 102 -28.00 -19.84 -0.58
#